data_AF-A0A7W5LF34-F1
#
_entry.id   AF-A0A7W5LF34-F1
#
_cell.length_a   1.000
_cell.length_b   1.000
_cell.length_c   1.000
_cell.angle_alpha   90.00
_cell.angle_beta   90.00
_cell.angle_gamma   90.00
#
_symmetry.space_group_name_H-M   'P 1'
#
loop_
_entity.id
_entity.type
_entity.pdbx_description
1 polymer ?
#
loop_
_entity_poly.entity_id
_entity_poly.type
_entity_poly.pdbx_seq_one_letter_code
_entity_poly.pdbx_strand_id
1 'polypeptide(L)'
;MQNRHAYLGPKYSFVLRIFRVPLGYEYSAEGESMQLLLAGLFACGCVSLVDAPLWPAAESYINSTMVCSQSGNPGNCQHTRDMWKTEYDDATAGKYQGQRNVAFCLSTGCDNAIQPDKILGCAWRLVIINSRHAEQDRTDTMNLKHFCGSTYVDQVGRRAAEAQAKTMLELIGK
;
A
#
# COMPACT_ATOMS: atom_id res chain seq x y z
N MET A 1 15.24 -45.39 34.19
CA MET A 1 14.77 -44.02 33.90
C MET A 1 14.25 -43.99 32.47
N GLN A 2 12.94 -43.81 32.31
CA GLN A 2 12.17 -43.94 31.06
C GLN A 2 11.71 -42.56 30.58
N ASN A 3 11.76 -42.31 29.27
CA ASN A 3 10.69 -41.77 28.40
C ASN A 3 11.30 -41.11 27.15
N ARG A 4 11.14 -41.70 25.97
CA ARG A 4 10.01 -41.57 25.01
C ARG A 4 9.91 -40.19 24.35
N HIS A 5 10.48 -40.10 23.14
CA HIS A 5 10.14 -39.09 22.15
C HIS A 5 8.77 -39.39 21.53
N ALA A 6 7.89 -38.40 21.51
CA ALA A 6 6.67 -38.40 20.71
C ALA A 6 6.56 -37.04 19.99
N TYR A 7 6.45 -37.11 18.66
CA TYR A 7 6.12 -36.00 17.77
C TYR A 7 4.65 -35.60 17.95
N LEU A 8 4.36 -34.32 18.22
CA LEU A 8 3.03 -33.72 18.05
C LEU A 8 3.20 -32.25 17.62
N GLY A 9 2.56 -31.88 16.50
CA GLY A 9 2.68 -30.58 15.82
C GLY A 9 2.03 -29.39 16.54
N PRO A 10 2.07 -28.20 15.92
CA PRO A 10 1.63 -26.95 16.54
C PRO A 10 0.10 -26.87 16.62
N LYS A 11 -0.43 -26.84 17.85
CA LYS A 11 -1.80 -26.43 18.13
C LYS A 11 -1.86 -24.90 18.13
N TYR A 12 -2.24 -24.31 17.00
CA TYR A 12 -2.71 -22.93 16.95
C TYR A 12 -4.05 -22.86 17.70
N SER A 13 -4.05 -22.27 18.89
CA SER A 13 -5.27 -21.99 19.65
C SER A 13 -5.76 -20.61 19.25
N PHE A 14 -6.74 -20.55 18.35
CA PHE A 14 -7.44 -19.32 17.97
C PHE A 14 -8.42 -18.98 19.10
N VAL A 15 -8.09 -17.99 19.94
CA VAL A 15 -9.03 -17.45 20.92
C VAL A 15 -10.00 -16.55 20.17
N LEU A 16 -11.21 -17.07 19.90
CA LEU A 16 -12.33 -16.32 19.35
C LEU A 16 -12.81 -15.31 20.41
N ARG A 17 -12.32 -14.07 20.36
CA ARG A 17 -12.95 -12.96 21.11
C ARG A 17 -14.25 -12.58 20.40
N ILE A 18 -15.35 -13.08 20.95
CA ILE A 18 -16.70 -12.62 20.62
C ILE A 18 -16.82 -11.17 21.11
N PHE A 19 -16.80 -10.21 20.18
CA PHE A 19 -17.22 -8.84 20.49
C PHE A 19 -18.74 -8.84 20.68
N ARG A 20 -19.16 -8.66 21.94
CA ARG A 20 -20.55 -8.40 22.29
C ARG A 20 -20.84 -6.93 22.01
N VAL A 21 -21.46 -6.63 20.87
CA VAL A 21 -21.99 -5.30 20.56
C VAL A 21 -23.29 -5.11 21.36
N PRO A 22 -23.46 -4.03 22.14
CA PRO A 22 -24.72 -3.75 22.82
C PRO A 22 -25.76 -3.28 21.78
N LEU A 23 -26.87 -4.00 21.70
CA LEU A 23 -28.08 -3.58 21.00
C LEU A 23 -28.75 -2.47 21.81
N GLY A 24 -28.95 -1.31 21.19
CA GLY A 24 -29.62 -0.17 21.78
C GLY A 24 -30.07 0.79 20.70
N TYR A 25 -31.13 0.44 19.99
CA TYR A 25 -31.94 1.38 19.21
C TYR A 25 -33.34 0.78 19.04
N GLU A 26 -34.29 1.30 19.82
CA GLU A 26 -35.72 1.19 19.55
C GLU A 26 -36.01 1.93 18.24
N TYR A 27 -36.58 1.24 17.27
CA TYR A 27 -37.31 1.85 16.16
C TYR A 27 -38.62 1.08 15.98
N SER A 28 -39.72 1.82 16.08
CA SER A 28 -41.10 1.36 15.91
C SER A 28 -41.31 0.61 14.59
N ALA A 29 -42.18 -0.38 14.69
CA ALA A 29 -42.67 -1.24 13.64
C ALA A 29 -43.20 -0.48 12.41
N GLU A 30 -42.92 -1.03 11.22
CA GLU A 30 -43.85 -1.31 10.12
C GLU A 30 -43.04 -1.71 8.86
N GLY A 31 -43.19 -2.94 8.38
CA GLY A 31 -42.62 -3.39 7.10
C GLY A 31 -41.94 -4.77 7.16
N GLU A 32 -42.76 -5.82 7.20
CA GLU A 32 -42.33 -7.21 7.00
C GLU A 32 -41.65 -7.41 5.61
N SER A 33 -40.75 -8.40 5.53
CA SER A 33 -40.14 -8.97 4.31
C SER A 33 -38.85 -8.37 3.74
N MET A 34 -37.85 -8.02 4.57
CA MET A 34 -36.47 -7.84 4.08
C MET A 34 -35.38 -8.30 5.05
N GLN A 35 -35.59 -9.39 5.77
CA GLN A 35 -34.57 -9.98 6.66
C GLN A 35 -34.09 -11.38 6.25
N LEU A 36 -34.68 -11.99 5.21
CA LEU A 36 -34.34 -13.36 4.81
C LEU A 36 -33.36 -13.46 3.63
N LEU A 37 -32.98 -12.34 2.99
CA LEU A 37 -32.10 -12.37 1.81
C LEU A 37 -30.59 -12.34 2.14
N LEU A 38 -30.19 -11.99 3.37
CA LEU A 38 -28.77 -11.92 3.73
C LEU A 38 -28.21 -13.23 4.32
N ALA A 39 -29.06 -14.12 4.83
CA ALA A 39 -28.61 -15.38 5.44
C ALA A 39 -28.31 -16.50 4.42
N GLY A 40 -28.80 -16.40 3.18
CA GLY A 40 -28.63 -17.44 2.16
C GLY A 40 -27.27 -17.41 1.42
N LEU A 41 -26.55 -16.30 1.43
CA LEU A 41 -25.36 -16.11 0.60
C LEU A 41 -24.05 -16.65 1.21
N PHE A 42 -24.04 -16.99 2.50
CA PHE A 42 -22.86 -17.60 3.14
C PHE A 42 -22.78 -19.12 2.98
N ALA A 43 -23.86 -19.80 2.59
CA ALA A 43 -23.93 -21.26 2.56
C ALA A 43 -23.34 -21.92 1.29
N CYS A 44 -23.09 -21.15 0.22
CA CYS A 44 -22.57 -21.71 -1.04
C CYS A 44 -21.04 -21.72 -1.16
N GLY A 45 -20.28 -21.16 -0.21
CA GLY A 45 -18.81 -21.24 -0.25
C GLY A 45 -18.14 -20.66 -1.50
N CYS A 46 -18.84 -19.89 -2.33
CA CYS A 46 -18.30 -19.35 -3.59
C CYS A 46 -17.54 -18.03 -3.41
N VAL A 47 -17.38 -17.54 -2.19
CA VAL A 47 -16.49 -16.39 -1.93
C VAL A 47 -15.07 -16.93 -1.87
N SER A 48 -14.43 -17.07 -3.04
CA SER A 48 -12.99 -17.07 -3.09
C SER A 48 -12.54 -15.78 -2.40
N LEU A 49 -11.86 -15.91 -1.26
CA LEU A 49 -11.03 -14.84 -0.72
C LEU A 49 -10.00 -14.54 -1.80
N VAL A 50 -10.31 -13.60 -2.68
CA VAL A 50 -9.35 -13.09 -3.63
C VAL A 50 -8.34 -12.35 -2.77
N ASP A 51 -7.18 -12.94 -2.55
CA ASP A 51 -6.04 -12.23 -1.97
C ASP A 51 -5.83 -10.98 -2.82
N ALA A 52 -6.15 -9.82 -2.26
CA ALA A 52 -5.89 -8.56 -2.94
C ALA A 52 -4.40 -8.54 -3.31
N PRO A 53 -4.05 -8.14 -4.54
CA PRO A 53 -2.67 -8.13 -4.96
C PRO A 53 -1.85 -7.31 -3.95
N LEU A 54 -0.74 -7.89 -3.49
CA LEU A 54 0.15 -7.33 -2.46
C LEU A 54 0.59 -5.89 -2.80
N TRP A 55 0.62 -5.58 -4.09
CA TRP A 55 0.88 -4.26 -4.65
C TRP A 55 -0.25 -3.87 -5.60
N PRO A 56 -0.76 -2.62 -5.56
CA PRO A 56 -1.65 -2.10 -6.58
C PRO A 56 -1.01 -2.18 -7.98
N ALA A 57 -1.83 -2.31 -9.01
CA ALA A 57 -1.33 -2.29 -10.39
C ALA A 57 -0.66 -0.94 -10.70
N ALA A 58 0.48 -0.96 -11.40
CA ALA A 58 1.24 0.25 -11.74
C ALA A 58 0.36 1.27 -12.49
N GLU A 59 -0.52 0.79 -13.36
CA GLU A 59 -1.42 1.59 -14.18
C GLU A 59 -2.39 2.43 -13.35
N SER A 60 -2.71 2.01 -12.13
CA SER A 60 -3.59 2.73 -11.21
C SER A 60 -3.04 4.08 -10.76
N TYR A 61 -1.73 4.30 -10.91
CA TYR A 61 -1.06 5.56 -10.55
C TYR A 61 -0.94 6.53 -11.73
N ILE A 62 -1.24 6.10 -12.96
CA ILE A 62 -1.19 6.99 -14.14
C ILE A 62 -2.27 8.06 -14.02
N ASN A 63 -1.89 9.32 -14.23
CA ASN A 63 -2.86 10.41 -14.25
C ASN A 63 -3.65 10.41 -15.58
N SER A 64 -4.75 9.67 -15.62
CA SER A 64 -5.61 9.57 -16.81
C SER A 64 -6.40 10.84 -17.13
N THR A 65 -6.51 11.78 -16.18
CA THR A 65 -7.26 13.04 -16.36
C THR A 65 -6.51 14.07 -17.21
N MET A 66 -5.20 13.84 -17.43
CA MET A 66 -4.31 14.70 -18.19
C MET A 66 -3.76 13.95 -19.40
N VAL A 67 -3.62 14.65 -20.53
CA VAL A 67 -2.84 14.17 -21.68
C VAL A 67 -1.46 14.83 -21.68
N CYS A 68 -0.41 14.07 -22.02
CA CYS A 68 0.96 14.58 -21.90
C CYS A 68 1.25 15.82 -22.75
N SER A 69 0.54 16.01 -23.87
CA SER A 69 0.63 17.22 -24.70
C SER A 69 0.26 18.51 -23.96
N GLN A 70 -0.46 18.42 -22.83
CA GLN A 70 -0.86 19.55 -21.99
C GLN A 70 0.07 19.77 -20.78
N SER A 71 1.10 18.93 -20.60
CA SER A 71 2.07 19.10 -19.52
C SER A 71 3.10 20.18 -19.86
N GLY A 72 3.78 20.71 -18.84
CA GLY A 72 4.89 21.65 -19.03
C GLY A 72 6.09 21.04 -19.76
N ASN A 73 6.20 19.71 -19.77
CA ASN A 73 7.19 18.97 -20.53
C ASN A 73 6.57 17.68 -21.12
N PRO A 74 5.95 17.76 -22.31
CA PRO A 74 5.26 16.62 -22.93
C PRO A 74 6.15 15.41 -23.16
N GLY A 75 7.43 15.63 -23.51
CA GLY A 75 8.39 14.55 -23.71
C GLY A 75 8.68 13.78 -22.44
N ASN A 76 8.92 14.48 -21.32
CA ASN A 76 9.16 13.83 -20.04
C ASN A 76 7.91 13.13 -19.48
N CYS A 77 6.72 13.73 -19.67
CA CYS A 77 5.46 13.09 -19.29
C CYS A 77 5.29 11.75 -20.02
N GLN A 78 5.49 11.74 -21.35
CA GLN A 78 5.35 10.52 -22.14
C GLN A 78 6.39 9.48 -21.73
N HIS A 79 7.67 9.88 -21.64
CA HIS A 79 8.74 8.99 -21.20
C HIS A 79 8.45 8.37 -19.83
N THR A 80 7.96 9.16 -18.88
CA THR A 80 7.58 8.65 -17.55
C THR A 80 6.47 7.62 -17.65
N ARG A 81 5.41 7.87 -18.44
CA ARG A 81 4.31 6.90 -18.61
C ARG A 81 4.81 5.59 -19.23
N ASP A 82 5.69 5.68 -20.23
CA ASP A 82 6.24 4.51 -20.92
C ASP A 82 7.12 3.67 -19.99
N MET A 83 7.90 4.31 -19.12
CA MET A 83 8.79 3.62 -18.18
C MET A 83 8.14 3.24 -16.86
N TRP A 84 7.01 3.85 -16.51
CA TRP A 84 6.41 3.75 -15.17
C TRP A 84 6.22 2.32 -14.70
N LYS A 85 5.69 1.46 -15.56
CA LYS A 85 5.48 0.05 -15.21
C LYS A 85 6.80 -0.64 -14.84
N THR A 86 7.83 -0.47 -15.65
CA THR A 86 9.16 -1.05 -15.40
C THR A 86 9.74 -0.53 -14.09
N GLU A 87 9.67 0.78 -13.84
CA GLU A 87 10.18 1.40 -12.62
C GLU A 87 9.41 0.95 -11.37
N TYR A 88 8.10 0.77 -11.49
CA TYR A 88 7.24 0.27 -10.42
C TYR A 88 7.48 -1.20 -10.11
N ASP A 89 7.60 -2.05 -11.14
CA ASP A 89 7.94 -3.47 -10.98
C ASP A 89 9.34 -3.60 -10.35
N ASP A 90 10.29 -2.76 -10.75
CA ASP A 90 11.63 -2.70 -10.14
C ASP A 90 11.59 -2.26 -8.67
N ALA A 91 10.79 -1.24 -8.33
CA ALA A 91 10.64 -0.76 -6.97
C ALA A 91 10.07 -1.85 -6.04
N THR A 92 9.02 -2.53 -6.49
CA THR A 92 8.33 -3.61 -5.75
C THR A 92 9.13 -4.91 -5.72
N ALA A 93 10.10 -5.09 -6.63
CA ALA A 93 11.13 -6.12 -6.55
C ALA A 93 12.32 -5.73 -5.64
N GLY A 94 12.28 -4.55 -5.01
CA GLY A 94 13.32 -4.09 -4.09
C GLY A 94 14.54 -3.45 -4.75
N LYS A 95 14.48 -3.13 -6.05
CA LYS A 95 15.59 -2.49 -6.76
C LYS A 95 15.65 -1.00 -6.45
N TYR A 96 16.82 -0.57 -5.98
CA TYR A 96 17.06 0.77 -5.46
C TYR A 96 16.70 1.92 -6.42
N GLN A 97 17.10 1.82 -7.70
CA GLN A 97 16.80 2.88 -8.67
C GLN A 97 15.29 3.01 -8.95
N GLY A 98 14.58 1.89 -9.09
CA GLY A 98 13.13 1.87 -9.24
C GLY A 98 12.44 2.55 -8.05
N GLN A 99 12.87 2.25 -6.82
CA GLN A 99 12.35 2.90 -5.62
C GLN A 99 12.54 4.43 -5.66
N ARG A 100 13.72 4.91 -6.07
CA ARG A 100 14.00 6.35 -6.19
C ARG A 100 13.09 7.03 -7.21
N ASN A 101 12.87 6.40 -8.35
CA ASN A 101 12.05 6.91 -9.44
C ASN A 101 10.57 6.95 -9.05
N VAL A 102 10.06 5.85 -8.48
CA VAL A 102 8.68 5.77 -7.96
C VAL A 102 8.43 6.79 -6.85
N ALA A 103 9.33 6.89 -5.88
CA ALA A 103 9.22 7.89 -4.81
C ALA A 103 9.19 9.32 -5.35
N PHE A 104 9.98 9.60 -6.38
CA PHE A 104 10.03 10.92 -7.01
C PHE A 104 8.72 11.23 -7.74
N CYS A 105 8.23 10.35 -8.62
CA CYS A 105 7.02 10.64 -9.39
C CYS A 105 5.75 10.67 -8.53
N LEU A 106 5.65 9.84 -7.49
CA LEU A 106 4.53 9.96 -6.55
C LEU A 106 4.56 11.29 -5.77
N SER A 107 5.75 11.89 -5.60
CA SER A 107 5.87 13.20 -4.96
C SER A 107 5.61 14.37 -5.94
N THR A 108 6.06 14.28 -7.19
CA THR A 108 6.06 15.44 -8.10
C THR A 108 5.03 15.36 -9.21
N GLY A 109 4.47 14.19 -9.45
CA GLY A 109 3.63 13.88 -10.60
C GLY A 109 4.40 13.71 -11.92
N CYS A 110 5.72 13.93 -11.93
CA CYS A 110 6.59 13.81 -13.11
C CYS A 110 5.94 14.41 -14.38
N ASP A 111 5.73 15.72 -14.37
CA ASP A 111 5.05 16.45 -15.45
C ASP A 111 3.63 15.96 -15.76
N ASN A 112 2.86 15.66 -14.71
CA ASN A 112 1.49 15.12 -14.79
C ASN A 112 1.38 13.74 -15.46
N ALA A 113 2.48 12.99 -15.54
CA ALA A 113 2.44 11.59 -15.95
C ALA A 113 1.73 10.73 -14.90
N ILE A 114 2.07 10.95 -13.63
CA ILE A 114 1.63 10.18 -12.47
C ILE A 114 0.74 11.04 -11.59
N GLN A 115 -0.32 10.46 -11.02
CA GLN A 115 -1.14 11.13 -10.01
C GLN A 115 -0.34 11.24 -8.71
N PRO A 116 -0.03 12.45 -8.21
CA PRO A 116 0.75 12.58 -6.99
C PRO A 116 0.02 11.97 -5.78
N ASP A 117 0.76 11.19 -5.00
CA ASP A 117 0.39 10.73 -3.68
C ASP A 117 1.57 11.02 -2.74
N LYS A 118 1.43 12.12 -1.98
CA LYS A 118 2.50 12.62 -1.11
C LYS A 118 2.83 11.66 0.03
N ILE A 119 1.83 10.96 0.55
CA ILE A 119 2.00 10.03 1.67
C ILE A 119 2.75 8.79 1.16
N LEU A 120 2.31 8.23 0.04
CA LEU A 120 2.98 7.07 -0.56
C LEU A 120 4.38 7.41 -1.09
N GLY A 121 4.55 8.60 -1.68
CA GLY A 121 5.86 9.13 -2.06
C GLY A 121 6.81 9.21 -0.87
N CYS A 122 6.34 9.74 0.27
CA CYS A 122 7.09 9.74 1.52
C CYS A 122 7.37 8.31 2.03
N ALA A 123 6.41 7.39 1.94
CA ALA A 123 6.59 6.00 2.34
C ALA A 123 7.73 5.34 1.54
N TRP A 124 7.79 5.52 0.22
CA TRP A 124 8.91 5.02 -0.58
C TRP A 124 10.25 5.68 -0.22
N ARG A 125 10.29 6.96 0.16
CA ARG A 125 11.51 7.59 0.69
C ARG A 125 11.97 6.92 1.99
N LEU A 126 11.04 6.56 2.87
CA LEU A 126 11.35 5.81 4.08
C LEU A 126 11.84 4.39 3.76
N VAL A 127 11.27 3.70 2.77
CA VAL A 127 11.76 2.41 2.28
C VAL A 127 13.22 2.51 1.84
N ILE A 128 13.57 3.49 1.00
CA ILE A 128 14.94 3.69 0.50
C ILE A 128 15.94 3.87 1.64
N ILE A 129 15.60 4.69 2.65
CA ILE A 129 16.49 4.95 3.78
C ILE A 129 16.62 3.72 4.69
N ASN A 130 15.52 3.01 4.91
CA ASN A 130 15.47 1.89 5.84
C ASN A 130 16.01 0.59 5.24
N SER A 131 15.98 0.42 3.91
CA SER A 131 16.57 -0.74 3.23
C SER A 131 18.09 -0.76 3.23
N ARG A 132 18.74 0.37 3.56
CA ARG A 132 20.20 0.54 3.69
C ARG A 132 20.97 0.00 2.49
N HIS A 133 20.54 0.39 1.29
CA HIS A 133 21.18 -0.05 0.05
C HIS A 133 22.62 0.46 -0.03
N ALA A 134 23.54 -0.30 -0.63
CA ALA A 134 24.96 0.09 -0.72
C ALA A 134 25.19 1.37 -1.55
N GLU A 135 24.29 1.64 -2.51
CA GLU A 135 24.30 2.82 -3.37
C GLU A 135 23.54 4.03 -2.79
N GLN A 136 23.01 3.90 -1.57
CA GLN A 136 22.33 5.00 -0.87
C GLN A 136 23.30 6.17 -0.69
N ASP A 137 22.84 7.38 -0.99
CA ASP A 137 23.67 8.58 -0.97
C ASP A 137 23.01 9.75 -0.20
N ARG A 138 23.71 10.90 -0.17
CA ARG A 138 23.22 12.10 0.53
C ARG A 138 21.89 12.63 -0.03
N THR A 139 21.65 12.46 -1.32
CA THR A 139 20.42 12.90 -2.00
C THR A 139 19.19 12.17 -1.48
N ASP A 140 19.31 10.91 -1.05
CA ASP A 140 18.18 10.19 -0.45
C ASP A 140 17.75 10.82 0.87
N THR A 141 18.72 11.18 1.73
CA THR A 141 18.42 11.85 2.99
C THR A 141 17.84 13.24 2.77
N MET A 142 18.33 13.98 1.76
CA MET A 142 17.78 15.29 1.41
C MET A 142 16.35 15.17 0.88
N ASN A 143 16.08 14.19 0.02
CA ASN A 143 14.76 13.93 -0.53
C ASN A 143 13.78 13.44 0.55
N LEU A 144 14.22 12.59 1.50
CA LEU A 144 13.43 12.23 2.67
C LEU A 144 13.04 13.50 3.45
N LYS A 145 14.02 14.36 3.79
CA LYS A 145 13.75 15.59 4.56
C LYS A 145 12.77 16.51 3.83
N HIS A 146 12.86 16.61 2.51
CA HIS A 146 11.98 17.45 1.71
C HIS A 146 10.57 16.86 1.58
N PHE A 147 10.46 15.63 1.06
CA PHE A 147 9.18 14.99 0.73
C PHE A 147 8.49 14.31 1.93
N CYS A 148 9.14 14.23 3.10
CA CYS A 148 8.51 13.84 4.37
C CYS A 148 8.57 14.95 5.43
N GLY A 149 9.00 16.16 5.03
CA GLY A 149 9.01 17.33 5.90
C GLY A 149 7.58 17.84 6.16
N SER A 150 7.38 18.50 7.31
CA SER A 150 6.07 19.01 7.75
C SER A 150 5.42 20.01 6.78
N THR A 151 6.22 20.66 5.92
CA THR A 151 5.74 21.56 4.87
C THR A 151 5.16 20.82 3.67
N TYR A 152 5.42 19.52 3.55
CA TYR A 152 5.05 18.71 2.38
C TYR A 152 4.04 17.61 2.76
N VAL A 153 4.27 16.88 3.85
CA VAL A 153 3.29 15.98 4.49
C VAL A 153 3.12 16.40 5.95
N ASP A 154 1.88 16.49 6.43
CA ASP A 154 1.62 16.78 7.84
C ASP A 154 2.03 15.61 8.76
N GLN A 155 1.90 15.80 10.08
CA GLN A 155 2.31 14.77 11.05
C GLN A 155 1.48 13.48 10.95
N VAL A 156 0.18 13.58 10.62
CA VAL A 156 -0.70 12.41 10.51
C VAL A 156 -0.32 11.61 9.26
N GLY A 157 -0.17 12.29 8.12
CA GLY A 157 0.28 11.69 6.87
C GLY A 157 1.67 11.09 7.00
N ARG A 158 2.58 11.72 7.76
CA ARG A 158 3.90 11.13 8.02
C ARG A 158 3.82 9.81 8.81
N ARG A 159 2.97 9.73 9.84
CA ARG A 159 2.75 8.47 10.57
C ARG A 159 2.13 7.40 9.67
N ALA A 160 1.22 7.78 8.77
CA ALA A 160 0.67 6.88 7.77
C ALA A 160 1.75 6.37 6.81
N ALA A 161 2.62 7.25 6.33
CA ALA A 161 3.76 6.88 5.48
C ALA A 161 4.73 5.94 6.19
N GLU A 162 5.03 6.17 7.47
CA GLU A 162 5.87 5.28 8.30
C GLU A 162 5.24 3.88 8.44
N ALA A 163 3.94 3.79 8.67
CA ALA A 163 3.22 2.53 8.73
C ALA A 163 3.23 1.79 7.38
N GLN A 164 2.95 2.50 6.28
CA GLN A 164 3.01 1.94 4.93
C GLN A 164 4.42 1.44 4.60
N ALA A 165 5.45 2.26 4.86
CA ALA A 165 6.84 1.91 4.58
C ALA A 165 7.27 0.62 5.31
N LYS A 166 6.80 0.42 6.55
CA LYS A 166 7.05 -0.82 7.29
C LYS A 166 6.48 -2.04 6.54
N THR A 167 5.22 -1.98 6.14
CA THR A 167 4.59 -3.06 5.35
C THR A 167 5.31 -3.27 4.03
N MET A 168 5.69 -2.20 3.34
CA MET A 168 6.40 -2.27 2.07
C MET A 168 7.77 -2.95 2.20
N LEU A 169 8.52 -2.67 3.28
CA LEU A 169 9.79 -3.35 3.58
C LEU A 169 9.60 -4.86 3.76
N GLU A 170 8.56 -5.26 4.51
CA GLU A 170 8.20 -6.67 4.70
C GLU A 170 7.90 -7.35 3.35
N LEU A 171 7.16 -6.67 2.46
CA LEU A 171 6.80 -7.18 1.13
C LEU A 171 8.00 -7.35 0.19
N ILE A 172 9.01 -6.48 0.28
CA ILE A 172 10.24 -6.58 -0.53
C ILE A 172 11.34 -7.42 0.13
N GLY A 173 11.06 -8.02 1.30
CA GLY A 173 11.98 -8.90 2.02
C GLY A 173 13.15 -8.19 2.71
N LYS A 174 12.90 -7.01 3.31
CA LYS A 174 13.89 -6.19 4.01
C LYS A 174 13.61 -6.04 5.50
#